data_AF-D9UKM4-F1
#
_entry.id   AF-D9UKM4-F1
#
_cell.length_a   1.000
_cell.length_b   1.000
_cell.length_c   1.000
_cell.angle_alpha   90.00
_cell.angle_beta   90.00
_cell.angle_gamma   90.00
#
_symmetry.space_group_name_H-M   'P 1'
#
loop_
_entity.id
_entity.type
_entity.pdbx_description
1 polymer ?
#
loop_
_entity_poly.entity_id
_entity_poly.type
_entity_poly.pdbx_seq_one_letter_code
_entity_poly.pdbx_strand_id
1 'polypeptide(L)'
;MRPRSPRAPALLAFRDVPALPPSREWVTTAEWEGYDQPRRQQLDTALDTVRREFVLSGRLVFRLAGRELALEPYGNHGDVLNIPFRDQTSGVTTFGAARVVYARRPKGPLRDGQRVVLDFNRAINPPCAFSPYASCALPPRGNTLPIAVEAGELAPRS
;
A
#
# COMPACT_ATOMS: atom_id res chain seq x y z
N MET A 1 19.97 6.24 -16.07
CA MET A 1 19.15 7.33 -15.51
C MET A 1 18.12 7.71 -16.59
N ARG A 2 16.81 7.47 -16.36
CA ARG A 2 15.77 7.67 -17.40
C ARG A 2 15.43 9.18 -17.45
N PRO A 3 15.55 9.88 -18.59
CA PRO A 3 15.28 11.32 -18.63
C PRO A 3 13.80 11.58 -18.35
N ARG A 4 13.48 12.37 -17.32
CA ARG A 4 12.12 12.91 -17.13
C ARG A 4 11.97 14.07 -18.10
N SER A 5 11.05 13.95 -19.08
CA SER A 5 10.73 15.06 -19.97
C SER A 5 9.86 16.09 -19.20
N PRO A 6 10.31 17.34 -19.05
CA PRO A 6 9.56 18.38 -18.34
C PRO A 6 8.28 18.84 -19.09
N ARG A 7 8.03 18.33 -20.30
CA ARG A 7 6.85 18.62 -21.12
C ARG A 7 5.84 17.46 -21.18
N ALA A 8 5.94 16.47 -20.31
CA ALA A 8 4.97 15.37 -20.30
C ALA A 8 3.56 15.94 -20.01
N PRO A 9 2.53 15.64 -20.82
CA PRO A 9 1.17 16.18 -20.63
C PRO A 9 0.63 15.96 -19.22
N ALA A 10 0.95 14.83 -18.58
CA ALA A 10 0.58 14.53 -17.20
C ALA A 10 1.18 15.51 -16.17
N LEU A 11 2.41 16.01 -16.39
CA LEU A 11 3.02 17.02 -15.51
C LEU A 11 2.39 18.40 -15.69
N LEU A 12 1.85 18.71 -16.87
CA LEU A 12 1.24 20.00 -17.19
C LEU A 12 -0.23 20.07 -16.73
N ALA A 13 -0.91 18.93 -16.67
CA ALA A 13 -2.30 18.84 -16.19
C ALA A 13 -2.38 18.64 -14.67
N PHE A 14 -1.36 18.03 -14.04
CA PHE A 14 -1.36 17.78 -12.60
C PHE A 14 -1.55 19.05 -11.78
N ARG A 15 -2.53 19.03 -10.88
CA ARG A 15 -2.82 20.15 -9.97
C ARG A 15 -2.25 19.88 -8.59
N ASP A 16 -2.70 18.80 -7.96
CA ASP A 16 -2.35 18.46 -6.59
C ASP A 16 -2.74 17.02 -6.21
N VAL A 17 -2.31 16.61 -5.01
CA VAL A 17 -2.78 15.41 -4.33
C VAL A 17 -3.47 15.84 -3.05
N PRO A 18 -4.82 15.88 -3.01
CA PRO A 18 -5.51 16.18 -1.78
C PRO A 18 -5.37 15.01 -0.79
N ALA A 19 -5.43 15.31 0.51
CA ALA A 19 -5.40 14.33 1.58
C ALA A 19 -6.42 14.70 2.66
N LEU A 20 -6.96 13.68 3.33
CA LEU A 20 -7.88 13.88 4.44
C LEU A 20 -7.12 14.34 5.70
N PRO A 21 -7.73 15.17 6.57
CA PRO A 21 -7.13 15.53 7.85
C PRO A 21 -6.81 14.28 8.69
N PRO A 22 -5.67 14.25 9.38
CA PRO A 22 -5.27 13.08 10.16
C PRO A 22 -6.21 12.86 11.35
N SER A 23 -6.61 11.61 11.58
CA SER A 23 -7.41 11.18 12.74
C SER A 23 -6.77 9.98 13.43
N ARG A 24 -6.90 9.94 14.77
CA ARG A 24 -6.34 8.85 15.59
C ARG A 24 -7.08 7.53 15.38
N GLU A 25 -8.32 7.56 14.90
CA GLU A 25 -9.09 6.34 14.61
C GLU A 25 -8.48 5.51 13.48
N TRP A 26 -7.66 6.14 12.63
CA TRP A 26 -6.96 5.52 11.50
C TRP A 26 -5.52 5.14 11.82
N VAL A 27 -5.16 5.13 13.10
CA VAL A 27 -3.88 4.62 13.60
C VAL A 27 -4.15 3.38 14.45
N THR A 28 -3.52 2.26 14.10
CA THR A 28 -3.68 1.00 14.83
C THR A 28 -2.34 0.30 15.03
N THR A 29 -2.27 -0.49 16.09
CA THR A 29 -1.20 -1.47 16.27
C THR A 29 -1.59 -2.75 15.54
N ALA A 30 -0.65 -3.30 14.78
CA ALA A 30 -0.78 -4.59 14.12
C ALA A 30 0.25 -5.57 14.68
N GLU A 31 -0.14 -6.83 14.81
CA GLU A 31 0.71 -7.93 15.22
C GLU A 31 1.16 -8.72 14.00
N TRP A 32 2.45 -9.07 13.96
CA TRP A 32 3.01 -9.93 12.94
C TRP A 32 2.61 -11.38 13.19
N GLU A 33 2.12 -12.04 12.13
CA GLU A 33 1.88 -13.47 12.05
C GLU A 33 2.67 -14.02 10.87
N GLY A 34 3.77 -14.72 11.16
CA GLY A 34 4.60 -15.38 10.17
C GLY A 34 3.91 -16.56 9.52
N TYR A 35 4.29 -16.87 8.28
CA TYR A 35 3.87 -18.11 7.62
C TYR A 35 4.90 -19.21 7.85
N ASP A 36 4.42 -20.43 8.13
CA ASP A 36 5.27 -21.62 8.30
C ASP A 36 6.16 -21.86 7.07
N GLN A 37 5.64 -21.55 5.89
CA GLN A 37 6.39 -21.56 4.64
C GLN A 37 6.15 -20.25 3.88
N PRO A 38 7.21 -19.62 3.34
CA PRO A 38 7.04 -18.42 2.53
C PRO A 38 6.15 -18.69 1.31
N ARG A 39 5.14 -17.85 1.11
CA ARG A 39 4.20 -17.99 0.00
C ARG A 39 4.71 -17.19 -1.19
N ARG A 40 4.93 -17.86 -2.33
CA ARG A 40 5.22 -17.19 -3.59
C ARG A 40 3.91 -16.72 -4.22
N GLN A 41 3.75 -15.41 -4.38
CA GLN A 41 2.68 -14.83 -5.17
C GLN A 41 3.26 -14.18 -6.43
N GLN A 42 2.67 -14.50 -7.57
CA GLN A 42 2.82 -13.67 -8.76
C GLN A 42 1.85 -12.50 -8.60
N LEU A 43 2.39 -11.29 -8.46
CA LEU A 43 1.56 -10.09 -8.56
C LEU A 43 1.52 -9.67 -10.01
N ASP A 44 0.30 -9.55 -10.52
CA ASP A 44 0.04 -8.89 -11.79
C ASP A 44 0.50 -7.44 -11.66
N THR A 45 1.19 -6.95 -12.68
CA THR A 45 1.45 -5.51 -12.77
C THR A 45 0.48 -4.87 -13.74
N ALA A 46 0.34 -3.54 -13.68
CA ALA A 46 -0.49 -2.79 -14.63
C ALA A 46 -0.04 -2.94 -16.11
N LEU A 47 1.10 -3.59 -16.37
CA LEU A 47 1.55 -4.01 -17.69
C LEU A 47 1.52 -5.54 -17.76
N ASP A 48 0.65 -6.08 -18.62
CA ASP A 48 0.39 -7.54 -18.76
C ASP A 48 1.65 -8.39 -19.02
N THR A 49 2.74 -7.79 -19.48
CA THR A 49 4.00 -8.45 -19.83
C THR A 49 5.03 -8.50 -18.71
N VAL A 50 4.81 -7.80 -17.59
CA VAL A 50 5.74 -7.77 -16.45
C VAL A 50 5.11 -8.50 -15.28
N ARG A 51 5.56 -9.73 -15.03
CA ARG A 51 5.23 -10.47 -13.81
C ARG A 51 6.36 -10.29 -12.81
N ARG A 52 6.01 -9.98 -11.57
CA ARG A 52 6.99 -9.97 -10.48
C ARG A 52 6.57 -11.00 -9.44
N GLU A 53 7.51 -11.87 -9.11
CA GLU A 53 7.33 -12.84 -8.04
C GLU A 53 7.70 -12.19 -6.70
N PHE A 54 6.80 -12.33 -5.73
CA PHE A 54 7.01 -11.87 -4.37
C PHE A 54 6.92 -13.03 -3.42
N VAL A 55 7.80 -13.00 -2.45
CA VAL A 55 7.81 -13.93 -1.33
C VAL A 55 7.13 -13.22 -0.16
N LEU A 56 5.98 -13.73 0.24
CA LEU A 56 5.24 -13.28 1.40
C LEU A 56 5.65 -14.15 2.59
N SER A 57 6.19 -13.52 3.62
CA SER A 57 6.70 -14.21 4.82
C SER A 57 5.71 -14.22 5.98
N GLY A 58 4.57 -13.53 5.84
CA GLY A 58 3.57 -13.38 6.90
C GLY A 58 2.63 -12.22 6.62
N ARG A 59 1.79 -11.91 7.60
CA ARG A 59 0.79 -10.85 7.57
C ARG A 59 0.79 -10.03 8.85
N LEU A 60 0.25 -8.83 8.74
CA LEU A 60 -0.03 -7.93 9.85
C LEU A 60 -1.51 -8.05 10.19
N VAL A 61 -1.83 -8.58 11.37
CA VAL A 61 -3.20 -8.72 11.88
C VAL A 61 -3.50 -7.55 12.82
N PHE A 62 -4.63 -6.89 12.63
CA PHE A 62 -5.01 -5.71 13.42
C PHE A 62 -6.52 -5.55 13.51
N ARG A 63 -6.97 -4.68 14.41
CA ARG A 63 -8.36 -4.25 14.50
C ARG A 63 -8.53 -2.81 14.06
N LEU A 64 -9.48 -2.55 13.17
CA LEU A 64 -9.82 -1.21 12.69
C LEU A 64 -11.31 -1.16 12.35
N ALA A 65 -11.98 -0.06 12.66
CA ALA A 65 -13.42 0.11 12.46
C ALA A 65 -14.27 -1.07 13.02
N GLY A 66 -13.88 -1.59 14.20
CA GLY A 66 -14.57 -2.70 14.86
C GLY A 66 -14.38 -4.08 14.22
N ARG A 67 -13.51 -4.22 13.20
CA ARG A 67 -13.25 -5.48 12.49
C ARG A 67 -11.82 -5.92 12.66
N GLU A 68 -11.62 -7.24 12.74
CA GLU A 68 -10.29 -7.83 12.58
C GLU A 68 -9.96 -7.93 11.09
N LEU A 69 -8.77 -7.44 10.73
CA LEU A 69 -8.30 -7.28 9.37
C LEU A 69 -6.85 -7.77 9.29
N ALA A 70 -6.40 -8.07 8.08
CA ALA A 70 -5.02 -8.42 7.83
C ALA A 70 -4.49 -7.77 6.54
N LEU A 71 -3.20 -7.43 6.55
CA LEU A 71 -2.48 -6.97 5.36
C LEU A 71 -1.13 -7.68 5.27
N GLU A 72 -0.78 -8.13 4.07
CA GLU A 72 0.50 -8.76 3.75
C GLU A 72 1.49 -7.69 3.27
N PRO A 73 2.62 -7.46 3.96
CA PRO A 73 3.65 -6.56 3.47
C PRO A 73 4.31 -7.10 2.21
N TYR A 74 4.61 -6.18 1.31
CA TYR A 74 5.30 -6.41 0.06
C TYR A 74 6.77 -5.99 0.18
N GLY A 75 7.67 -6.88 -0.25
CA GLY A 75 9.10 -6.60 -0.33
C GLY A 75 9.78 -6.43 1.03
N ASN A 76 11.10 -6.32 1.01
CA ASN A 76 11.92 -6.10 2.21
C ASN A 76 12.78 -4.85 2.00
N HIS A 77 12.29 -3.71 2.46
CA HIS A 77 13.03 -2.44 2.43
C HIS A 77 13.74 -2.21 3.78
N GLY A 78 14.59 -3.17 4.16
CA GLY A 78 15.30 -3.10 5.45
C GLY A 78 14.31 -3.09 6.62
N ASP A 79 14.30 -2.01 7.38
CA ASP A 79 13.46 -1.82 8.58
C ASP A 79 12.12 -1.12 8.28
N VAL A 80 11.72 -1.03 7.01
CA VAL A 80 10.42 -0.51 6.58
C VAL A 80 9.64 -1.57 5.81
N LEU A 81 8.41 -1.81 6.25
CA LEU A 81 7.40 -2.59 5.56
C LEU A 81 6.66 -1.68 4.58
N ASN A 82 6.53 -2.14 3.33
CA ASN A 82 5.75 -1.49 2.29
C ASN A 82 4.47 -2.31 2.11
N ILE A 83 3.30 -1.71 2.31
CA ILE A 83 2.04 -2.45 2.40
C ILE A 83 1.04 -1.82 1.42
N PRO A 84 1.02 -2.25 0.15
CA PRO A 84 0.01 -1.82 -0.79
C PRO A 84 -1.34 -2.43 -0.43
N PHE A 85 -2.41 -1.64 -0.49
CA PHE A 85 -3.76 -2.11 -0.18
C PHE A 85 -4.81 -1.41 -1.05
N ARG A 86 -5.97 -2.06 -1.14
CA ARG A 86 -7.24 -1.47 -1.59
C ARG A 86 -8.25 -1.52 -0.45
N ASP A 87 -9.26 -0.69 -0.56
CA ASP A 87 -10.35 -0.59 0.39
C ASP A 87 -11.61 -0.08 -0.34
N GLN A 88 -12.72 0.11 0.37
CA GLN A 88 -13.98 0.52 -0.27
C GLN A 88 -13.95 1.94 -0.85
N THR A 89 -12.96 2.77 -0.50
CA THR A 89 -12.76 4.10 -1.12
C THR A 89 -12.05 4.03 -2.49
N SER A 90 -11.42 2.89 -2.81
CA SER A 90 -10.58 2.73 -4.00
C SER A 90 -11.40 2.85 -5.29
N GLY A 91 -11.12 3.88 -6.09
CA GLY A 91 -11.83 4.17 -7.34
C GLY A 91 -13.09 5.00 -7.15
N VAL A 92 -13.39 5.38 -5.90
CA VAL A 92 -14.49 6.28 -5.54
C VAL A 92 -13.94 7.63 -5.12
N THR A 93 -13.16 7.68 -4.04
CA THR A 93 -12.52 8.90 -3.52
C THR A 93 -10.99 8.81 -3.54
N THR A 94 -10.43 7.60 -3.57
CA THR A 94 -8.98 7.34 -3.58
C THR A 94 -8.55 6.66 -4.87
N PHE A 95 -7.25 6.65 -5.18
CA PHE A 95 -6.75 6.07 -6.43
C PHE A 95 -7.12 4.59 -6.55
N GLY A 96 -7.70 4.22 -7.70
CA GLY A 96 -8.40 2.94 -7.85
C GLY A 96 -7.54 1.68 -7.76
N ALA A 97 -6.28 1.77 -8.17
CA ALA A 97 -5.40 0.60 -8.22
C ALA A 97 -4.89 0.21 -6.82
N ALA A 98 -4.41 1.17 -6.03
CA ALA A 98 -3.93 0.96 -4.66
C ALA A 98 -3.54 2.29 -4.00
N ARG A 99 -3.46 2.25 -2.67
CA ARG A 99 -2.60 3.12 -1.87
C ARG A 99 -1.56 2.29 -1.13
N VAL A 100 -0.53 2.93 -0.60
CA VAL A 100 0.54 2.27 0.15
C VAL A 100 0.64 2.87 1.54
N VAL A 101 0.57 2.03 2.57
CA VAL A 101 0.95 2.41 3.93
C VAL A 101 2.33 1.82 4.25
N TYR A 102 3.15 2.58 4.97
CA TYR A 102 4.47 2.15 5.41
C TYR A 102 4.49 1.98 6.92
N ALA A 103 5.12 0.90 7.38
CA ALA A 103 5.33 0.67 8.81
C ALA A 103 6.81 0.47 9.10
N ARG A 104 7.33 1.17 10.10
CA ARG A 104 8.66 0.87 10.63
C ARG A 104 8.59 -0.40 11.48
N ARG A 105 9.60 -1.24 11.35
CA ARG A 105 9.79 -2.44 12.17
C ARG A 105 11.16 -2.41 12.85
N PRO A 106 11.34 -3.11 13.98
CA PRO A 106 12.67 -3.31 14.55
C PRO A 106 13.62 -3.98 13.56
N LYS A 107 14.91 -3.69 13.69
CA LYS A 107 15.95 -4.35 12.90
C LYS A 107 15.99 -5.85 13.21
N GLY A 108 16.23 -6.67 12.18
CA GLY A 108 16.25 -8.13 12.28
C GLY A 108 15.00 -8.79 11.71
N PRO A 109 14.85 -10.12 11.83
CA PRO A 109 13.64 -10.83 11.39
C PRO A 109 12.45 -10.47 12.28
N LEU A 110 11.26 -10.36 11.67
CA LEU A 110 10.01 -10.25 12.44
C LEU A 110 9.72 -11.58 13.14
N ARG A 111 9.17 -11.50 14.35
CA ARG A 111 8.74 -12.66 15.15
C ARG A 111 7.24 -12.60 15.38
N ASP A 112 6.62 -13.74 15.59
CA ASP A 112 5.18 -13.78 15.85
C ASP A 112 4.81 -12.96 17.10
N GLY A 113 3.67 -12.26 17.02
CA GLY A 113 3.21 -11.33 18.04
C GLY A 113 3.97 -10.00 18.08
N GLN A 114 4.98 -9.81 17.23
CA GLN A 114 5.70 -8.54 17.17
C GLN A 114 4.80 -7.43 16.65
N ARG A 115 4.76 -6.32 17.40
CA ARG A 115 3.89 -5.18 17.12
C ARG A 115 4.55 -4.14 16.24
N VAL A 116 3.81 -3.63 15.26
CA VAL A 116 4.14 -2.45 14.45
C VAL A 116 2.95 -1.52 14.40
N VAL A 117 3.19 -0.23 14.14
CA VAL A 117 2.13 0.77 13.98
C VAL A 117 1.78 0.91 12.51
N LEU A 118 0.49 0.81 12.19
CA LEU A 118 -0.09 1.17 10.91
C LEU A 118 -0.80 2.53 11.06
N ASP A 119 -0.29 3.53 10.36
CA ASP A 119 -0.85 4.88 10.31
C ASP A 119 -1.43 5.14 8.91
N PHE A 120 -2.73 4.88 8.74
CA PHE A 120 -3.40 5.05 7.45
C PHE A 120 -3.55 6.53 7.04
N ASN A 121 -3.35 7.48 7.96
CA ASN A 121 -3.27 8.91 7.61
C ASN A 121 -2.06 9.22 6.72
N ARG A 122 -1.07 8.32 6.70
CA ARG A 122 0.14 8.42 5.86
C ARG A 122 0.06 7.52 4.62
N ALA A 123 -1.11 6.98 4.30
CA ALA A 123 -1.29 6.23 3.06
C ALA A 123 -1.12 7.16 1.85
N ILE A 124 -0.23 6.79 0.92
CA ILE A 124 0.09 7.58 -0.27
C ILE A 124 -0.24 6.84 -1.57
N ASN A 125 -0.42 7.60 -2.63
CA ASN A 125 -0.60 7.08 -3.98
C ASN A 125 0.73 6.54 -4.53
N PRO A 126 0.75 5.32 -5.09
CA PRO A 126 1.94 4.79 -5.75
C PRO A 126 2.28 5.57 -7.03
N PRO A 127 3.52 5.47 -7.57
CA PRO A 127 3.93 6.21 -8.77
C PRO A 127 3.02 6.05 -9.99
N CYS A 128 2.33 4.92 -10.11
CA CYS A 128 1.39 4.66 -11.19
C CYS A 128 0.10 5.49 -11.13
N ALA A 129 -0.18 6.16 -10.01
CA ALA A 129 -1.26 7.14 -9.93
C ALA A 129 -0.99 8.41 -10.74
N PHE A 130 0.27 8.68 -11.09
CA PHE A 130 0.70 9.92 -11.75
C PHE A 130 1.14 9.69 -13.20
N SER A 131 1.31 8.44 -13.61
CA SER A 131 1.82 8.10 -14.93
C SER A 131 1.33 6.73 -15.39
N PRO A 132 0.68 6.63 -16.56
CA PRO A 132 0.28 5.34 -17.13
C PRO A 132 1.49 4.48 -17.53
N TYR A 133 2.69 5.05 -17.56
CA TYR A 133 3.94 4.35 -17.91
C TYR A 133 4.65 3.73 -16.70
N ALA A 134 4.14 3.94 -15.48
CA ALA A 134 4.66 3.28 -14.28
C ALA A 134 3.87 1.99 -14.02
N SER A 135 4.56 0.86 -13.93
CA SER A 135 3.93 -0.41 -13.56
C SER A 135 3.57 -0.40 -12.07
N CYS A 136 2.27 -0.39 -11.75
CA CYS A 136 1.84 -0.75 -10.40
C CYS A 136 2.16 -2.24 -10.21
N ALA A 137 2.77 -2.64 -9.10
CA ALA A 137 2.47 -3.97 -8.58
C ALA A 137 1.08 -3.86 -7.94
N LEU A 138 0.10 -4.61 -8.44
CA LEU A 138 -1.19 -4.65 -7.78
C LEU A 138 -1.02 -5.26 -6.38
N PRO A 139 -1.80 -4.83 -5.39
CA PRO A 139 -1.73 -5.42 -4.06
C PRO A 139 -2.08 -6.92 -4.14
N PRO A 140 -1.49 -7.76 -3.25
CA PRO A 140 -1.92 -9.14 -3.09
C PRO A 140 -3.43 -9.23 -2.99
N ARG A 141 -4.05 -10.30 -3.51
CA ARG A 141 -5.51 -10.47 -3.45
C ARG A 141 -6.05 -10.33 -2.01
N GLY A 142 -5.26 -10.73 -1.01
CA GLY A 142 -5.58 -10.60 0.41
C GLY A 142 -5.58 -9.16 0.94
N ASN A 143 -4.97 -8.21 0.25
CA ASN A 143 -4.85 -6.81 0.67
C ASN A 143 -6.00 -5.92 0.17
N THR A 144 -7.22 -6.46 0.12
CA THR A 144 -8.43 -5.66 -0.11
C THR A 144 -9.25 -5.63 1.17
N LEU A 145 -9.26 -4.47 1.83
CA LEU A 145 -9.99 -4.27 3.07
C LEU A 145 -11.49 -4.09 2.79
N PRO A 146 -12.38 -4.77 3.54
CA PRO A 146 -13.83 -4.69 3.37
C PRO A 146 -14.44 -3.47 4.08
N ILE A 147 -13.65 -2.40 4.31
CA ILE A 147 -14.05 -1.16 4.97
C ILE A 147 -13.65 0.03 4.10
N ALA A 148 -14.28 1.19 4.30
CA ALA A 148 -13.81 2.45 3.75
C ALA A 148 -12.73 3.03 4.67
N VAL A 149 -11.49 3.15 4.19
CA VAL A 149 -10.40 3.79 4.94
C VAL A 149 -10.35 5.27 4.54
N GLU A 150 -11.07 6.10 5.31
CA GLU A 150 -11.19 7.55 5.09
C GLU A 150 -10.02 8.33 5.71
N ALA A 151 -8.80 7.98 5.30
CA ALA A 151 -7.56 8.63 5.75
C ALA A 151 -6.52 8.69 4.64
N GLY A 152 -5.54 9.59 4.75
CA GLY A 152 -4.42 9.69 3.81
C GLY A 152 -4.78 10.36 2.49
N GLU A 153 -3.98 10.08 1.45
CA GLU A 153 -4.14 10.70 0.14
C GLU A 153 -5.41 10.21 -0.58
N LEU A 154 -6.06 11.15 -1.26
CA LEU A 154 -7.15 10.95 -2.21
C LEU A 154 -6.60 10.76 -3.63
N ALA A 155 -7.48 10.50 -4.60
CA ALA A 155 -7.08 10.40 -5.99
C ALA A 155 -6.39 11.70 -6.47
N PRO A 156 -5.24 11.61 -7.18
CA PRO A 156 -4.59 12.78 -7.77
C PRO A 156 -5.54 13.53 -8.71
N ARG A 157 -5.46 14.87 -8.72
CA ARG A 157 -6.25 15.70 -9.61
C ARG A 157 -5.40 16.18 -10.79
N SER A 158 -5.90 15.94 -11.99
CA SER A 158 -5.33 16.35 -13.28
C SER A 158 -6.39 17.06 -14.12
#